data_AF-A0A7V3HZ30-F1
#
_entry.id   AF-A0A7V3HZ30-F1
#
_cell.length_a   1.000
_cell.length_b   1.000
_cell.length_c   1.000
_cell.angle_alpha   90.00
_cell.angle_beta   90.00
_cell.angle_gamma   90.00
#
_symmetry.space_group_name_H-M   'P 1'
#
loop_
_entity.id
_entity.type
_entity.pdbx_description
1 polymer ?
#
loop_
_entity_poly.entity_id
_entity_poly.type
_entity_poly.pdbx_seq_one_letter_code
_entity_poly.pdbx_strand_id
1 'polypeptide(L)'
;MSFFTWPPETNSALMFSGAGGGPMLAAAASWEGLADALGSAAQAFSSTTSGLAGQAWQGPASAAMLAAATRYTSFLTAAQAQAETAATQAQAIVGAFESARAATVHPLTVAANRSQLVSLVVSNLFGQNAPAIAAAEAAYEHMWAADVAAMIGYHGGVSAAAAQLSAWPATLEGAFAEASGALANPVGALQVELGRA
;
A
#
# COMPACT_ATOMS: atom_id res chain seq x y z
N MET A 1 0.74 -18.31 -7.69
CA MET A 1 0.65 -17.24 -8.71
C MET A 1 0.43 -17.88 -10.06
N SER A 2 -0.64 -17.54 -10.79
CA SER A 2 -1.03 -18.20 -12.05
C SER A 2 -0.44 -17.56 -13.32
N PHE A 3 0.14 -16.36 -13.23
CA PHE A 3 0.65 -15.63 -14.41
C PHE A 3 1.80 -16.33 -15.16
N PHE A 4 2.49 -17.29 -14.51
CA PHE A 4 3.50 -18.13 -15.14
C PHE A 4 2.94 -19.06 -16.21
N THR A 5 1.66 -19.45 -16.11
CA THR A 5 1.03 -20.40 -17.02
C THR A 5 0.00 -19.75 -17.93
N TRP A 6 -0.24 -18.45 -17.77
CA TRP A 6 -1.13 -17.70 -18.64
C TRP A 6 -0.42 -17.26 -19.92
N PRO A 7 -1.10 -17.33 -21.08
CA PRO A 7 -0.54 -16.86 -22.33
C PRO A 7 -0.42 -15.32 -22.34
N PRO A 8 0.43 -14.75 -23.22
CA PRO A 8 0.61 -13.30 -23.33
C PRO A 8 -0.70 -12.55 -23.57
N GLU A 9 -1.68 -13.11 -24.31
CA GLU A 9 -2.99 -12.47 -24.49
C GLU A 9 -3.68 -12.15 -23.15
N THR A 10 -3.60 -13.06 -22.19
CA THR A 10 -4.24 -12.90 -20.88
C THR A 10 -3.43 -11.95 -20.00
N ASN A 11 -2.11 -12.15 -19.89
CA ASN A 11 -1.26 -11.28 -19.07
C ASN A 11 -1.31 -9.82 -19.56
N SER A 12 -1.14 -9.61 -20.87
CA SER A 12 -1.27 -8.32 -21.52
C SER A 12 -2.67 -7.72 -21.32
N ALA A 13 -3.75 -8.46 -21.59
CA ALA A 13 -5.10 -7.91 -21.46
C ALA A 13 -5.41 -7.47 -20.03
N LEU A 14 -5.04 -8.27 -19.03
CA LEU A 14 -5.25 -7.93 -17.62
C LEU A 14 -4.50 -6.66 -17.23
N MET A 15 -3.21 -6.54 -17.63
CA MET A 15 -2.38 -5.38 -17.31
C MET A 15 -2.90 -4.07 -17.95
N PHE A 16 -3.43 -4.12 -19.16
CA PHE A 16 -3.93 -2.94 -19.88
C PHE A 16 -5.41 -2.65 -19.65
N SER A 17 -6.11 -3.50 -18.90
CA SER A 17 -7.51 -3.30 -18.51
C SER A 17 -7.63 -2.66 -17.12
N GLY A 18 -8.83 -2.16 -16.79
CA GLY A 18 -9.14 -1.63 -15.46
C GLY A 18 -8.93 -0.12 -15.31
N ALA A 19 -9.02 0.34 -14.06
CA ALA A 19 -9.05 1.76 -13.71
C ALA A 19 -7.66 2.43 -13.64
N GLY A 20 -6.58 1.68 -13.82
CA GLY A 20 -5.19 2.16 -13.68
C GLY A 20 -4.83 2.56 -12.25
N GLY A 21 -3.77 3.36 -12.11
CA GLY A 21 -3.25 3.80 -10.80
C GLY A 21 -4.06 4.90 -10.10
N GLY A 22 -5.04 5.51 -10.78
CA GLY A 22 -5.80 6.67 -10.27
C GLY A 22 -6.47 6.45 -8.90
N PRO A 23 -7.24 5.37 -8.70
CA PRO A 23 -7.85 5.07 -7.41
C PRO A 23 -6.83 4.89 -6.27
N MET A 24 -5.66 4.31 -6.56
CA MET A 24 -4.60 4.12 -5.56
C MET A 24 -3.90 5.45 -5.22
N LEU A 25 -3.74 6.35 -6.20
CA LEU A 25 -3.26 7.72 -5.94
C LEU A 25 -4.25 8.52 -5.09
N ALA A 26 -5.55 8.37 -5.33
CA ALA A 26 -6.57 8.99 -4.47
C ALA A 26 -6.52 8.43 -3.04
N ALA A 27 -6.29 7.12 -2.88
CA ALA A 27 -6.07 6.52 -1.58
C ALA A 27 -4.81 7.08 -0.90
N ALA A 28 -3.70 7.25 -1.62
CA ALA A 28 -2.49 7.87 -1.08
C ALA A 28 -2.76 9.28 -0.54
N ALA A 29 -3.43 10.13 -1.32
CA ALA A 29 -3.82 11.48 -0.90
C ALA A 29 -4.73 11.48 0.34
N SER A 30 -5.63 10.50 0.46
CA SER A 30 -6.49 10.37 1.65
C SER A 30 -5.69 9.99 2.91
N TRP A 31 -4.66 9.15 2.76
CA TRP A 31 -3.76 8.79 3.86
C TRP A 31 -2.87 9.97 4.28
N GLU A 32 -2.40 10.77 3.32
CA GLU A 32 -1.69 12.03 3.61
C GLU A 32 -2.59 13.01 4.40
N GLY A 33 -3.83 13.21 3.93
CA GLY A 33 -4.79 14.07 4.65
C GLY A 33 -5.11 13.57 6.06
N LEU A 34 -5.14 12.25 6.27
CA LEU A 34 -5.30 11.67 7.61
C LEU A 34 -4.07 11.92 8.50
N ALA A 35 -2.86 11.78 7.95
CA ALA A 35 -1.63 12.09 8.67
C ALA A 35 -1.62 13.54 9.16
N ASP A 36 -1.96 14.49 8.29
CA ASP A 36 -2.04 15.92 8.62
C ASP A 36 -3.06 16.20 9.73
N ALA A 37 -4.23 15.55 9.66
CA ALA A 37 -5.28 15.69 10.67
C ALA A 37 -4.83 15.13 12.03
N LEU A 38 -4.16 13.98 12.06
CA LEU A 38 -3.63 13.36 13.27
C LEU A 38 -2.52 14.21 13.91
N GLY A 39 -1.61 14.75 13.11
CA GLY A 39 -0.55 15.64 13.58
C GLY A 39 -1.11 16.95 14.15
N SER A 40 -2.10 17.54 13.48
CA SER A 40 -2.79 18.73 13.96
C SER A 40 -3.53 18.47 15.28
N ALA A 41 -4.19 17.32 15.41
CA ALA A 41 -4.86 16.92 16.65
C ALA A 41 -3.88 16.71 17.80
N ALA A 42 -2.73 16.07 17.55
CA ALA A 42 -1.68 15.88 18.55
C ALA A 42 -1.17 17.23 19.09
N GLN A 43 -0.89 18.18 18.20
CA GLN A 43 -0.42 19.52 18.56
C GLN A 43 -1.47 20.30 19.35
N ALA A 44 -2.72 20.32 18.90
CA ALA A 44 -3.82 21.02 19.57
C ALA A 44 -4.06 20.48 20.99
N PHE A 45 -4.03 19.15 21.14
CA PHE A 45 -4.24 18.49 22.42
C PHE A 45 -3.08 18.74 23.40
N SER A 46 -1.84 18.66 22.92
CA SER A 46 -0.66 19.02 23.71
C SER A 46 -0.70 20.48 24.17
N SER A 47 -0.97 21.42 23.26
CA SER A 47 -1.07 22.85 23.57
C SER A 47 -2.14 23.14 24.63
N THR A 48 -3.34 22.56 24.48
CA THR A 48 -4.44 22.74 25.43
C THR A 48 -4.09 22.21 26.82
N THR A 49 -3.49 21.02 26.88
CA THR A 49 -3.16 20.39 28.16
C THR A 49 -2.03 21.13 28.87
N SER A 50 -1.00 21.56 28.14
CA SER A 50 0.08 22.40 28.69
C SER A 50 -0.42 23.75 29.16
N GLY A 51 -1.34 24.38 28.41
CA GLY A 51 -1.98 25.64 28.82
C GLY A 51 -2.76 25.50 30.12
N LEU A 52 -3.53 24.40 30.29
CA LEU A 52 -4.31 24.17 31.51
C LEU A 52 -3.41 23.90 32.73
N ALA A 53 -2.35 23.10 32.56
CA ALA A 53 -1.39 22.78 33.60
C ALA A 53 -0.49 23.96 34.01
N GLY A 54 -0.23 24.89 33.09
CA GLY A 54 0.54 26.12 33.36
C GLY A 54 -0.22 27.18 34.16
N GLN A 55 -1.49 26.93 34.53
CA GLN A 55 -2.38 27.88 35.21
C GLN A 55 -2.74 27.36 36.62
N ALA A 56 -3.97 27.64 37.09
CA ALA A 56 -4.42 27.29 38.44
C ALA A 56 -4.69 25.78 38.66
N TRP A 57 -4.71 24.97 37.59
CA TRP A 57 -4.98 23.54 37.70
C TRP A 57 -3.69 22.77 38.01
N GLN A 58 -3.44 22.57 39.30
CA GLN A 58 -2.22 21.93 39.82
C GLN A 58 -2.55 20.84 40.86
N GLY A 59 -1.58 19.98 41.15
CA GLY A 59 -1.67 18.92 42.16
C GLY A 59 -1.71 17.51 41.56
N PRO A 60 -1.81 16.45 42.39
CA PRO A 60 -1.64 15.05 41.96
C PRO A 60 -2.61 14.62 40.85
N ALA A 61 -3.87 15.10 40.90
CA ALA A 61 -4.86 14.78 39.86
C ALA A 61 -4.52 15.42 38.49
N SER A 62 -3.98 16.65 38.48
CA SER A 62 -3.53 17.31 37.25
C SER A 62 -2.30 16.61 36.66
N ALA A 63 -1.36 16.19 37.52
CA ALA A 63 -0.20 15.40 37.09
C ALA A 63 -0.59 14.07 36.43
N ALA A 64 -1.55 13.34 37.01
CA ALA A 64 -2.05 12.10 36.42
C ALA A 64 -2.73 12.32 35.06
N MET A 65 -3.51 13.40 34.91
CA MET A 65 -4.14 13.73 33.64
C MET A 65 -3.12 14.16 32.58
N LEU A 66 -2.06 14.89 32.94
CA LEU A 66 -0.94 15.19 32.03
C LEU A 66 -0.24 13.91 31.54
N ALA A 67 -0.06 12.92 32.40
CA ALA A 67 0.51 11.63 32.02
C ALA A 67 -0.39 10.87 31.03
N ALA A 68 -1.71 10.88 31.24
CA ALA A 68 -2.68 10.33 30.28
C ALA A 68 -2.65 11.10 28.95
N ALA A 69 -2.58 12.43 29.02
CA ALA A 69 -2.54 13.28 27.84
C ALA A 69 -1.29 13.07 26.98
N THR A 70 -0.14 12.82 27.63
CA THR A 70 1.11 12.49 26.97
C THR A 70 0.99 11.18 26.20
N ARG A 71 0.39 10.15 26.81
CA ARG A 71 0.12 8.86 26.14
C ARG A 71 -0.79 9.03 24.92
N TYR A 72 -1.87 9.79 25.04
CA TYR A 72 -2.77 10.05 23.91
C TYR A 72 -2.07 10.80 22.78
N THR A 73 -1.26 11.81 23.09
CA THR A 73 -0.49 12.54 22.07
C THR A 73 0.50 11.62 21.36
N SER A 74 1.18 10.74 22.11
CA SER A 74 2.11 9.75 21.52
C SER A 74 1.39 8.75 20.61
N PHE A 75 0.16 8.35 20.96
CA PHE A 75 -0.68 7.53 20.11
C PHE A 75 -1.02 8.25 18.80
N LEU A 76 -1.43 9.53 18.86
CA LEU A 76 -1.75 10.31 17.66
C LEU A 76 -0.53 10.48 16.75
N THR A 77 0.65 10.78 17.30
CA THR A 77 1.89 10.87 16.52
C THR A 77 2.28 9.53 15.89
N ALA A 78 2.09 8.42 16.58
CA ALA A 78 2.36 7.09 16.02
C ALA A 78 1.36 6.74 14.90
N ALA A 79 0.07 7.08 15.07
CA ALA A 79 -0.93 6.90 14.03
C ALA A 79 -0.67 7.79 12.80
N GLN A 80 -0.19 9.02 13.00
CA GLN A 80 0.26 9.90 11.92
C GLN A 80 1.36 9.23 11.09
N ALA A 81 2.43 8.73 11.73
CA ALA A 81 3.54 8.09 11.02
C ALA A 81 3.10 6.84 10.22
N GLN A 82 2.11 6.11 10.74
CA GLN A 82 1.52 4.97 10.02
C GLN A 82 0.74 5.42 8.78
N ALA A 83 -0.02 6.51 8.88
CA ALA A 83 -0.74 7.07 7.75
C ALA A 83 0.22 7.59 6.66
N GLU A 84 1.33 8.25 7.04
CA GLU A 84 2.39 8.67 6.12
C GLU A 84 3.04 7.46 5.41
N THR A 85 3.28 6.38 6.15
CA THR A 85 3.79 5.13 5.58
C THR A 85 2.79 4.55 4.58
N ALA A 86 1.50 4.52 4.92
CA ALA A 86 0.45 4.01 4.04
C ALA A 86 0.34 4.79 2.73
N ALA A 87 0.42 6.13 2.79
CA ALA A 87 0.47 6.98 1.61
C ALA A 87 1.67 6.66 0.72
N THR A 88 2.86 6.56 1.32
CA THR A 88 4.11 6.26 0.61
C THR A 88 4.03 4.90 -0.10
N GLN A 89 3.51 3.87 0.57
CA GLN A 89 3.39 2.53 -0.03
C GLN A 89 2.34 2.49 -1.15
N ALA A 90 1.24 3.23 -1.01
CA ALA A 90 0.25 3.37 -2.09
C ALA A 90 0.89 3.97 -3.36
N GLN A 91 1.72 5.02 -3.21
CA GLN A 91 2.48 5.58 -4.33
C GLN A 91 3.49 4.58 -4.92
N ALA A 92 4.19 3.80 -4.06
CA ALA A 92 5.11 2.77 -4.51
C ALA A 92 4.41 1.67 -5.33
N ILE A 93 3.20 1.26 -4.92
CA ILE A 93 2.36 0.30 -5.66
C ILE A 93 1.99 0.85 -7.05
N VAL A 94 1.63 2.14 -7.13
CA VAL A 94 1.36 2.80 -8.43
C VAL A 94 2.61 2.78 -9.31
N GLY A 95 3.78 3.09 -8.77
CA GLY A 95 5.05 3.02 -9.50
C GLY A 95 5.36 1.61 -10.02
N ALA A 96 5.10 0.58 -9.21
CA ALA A 96 5.24 -0.82 -9.62
C ALA A 96 4.27 -1.19 -10.74
N PHE A 97 3.02 -0.73 -10.67
CA PHE A 97 2.01 -0.94 -11.71
C PHE A 97 2.43 -0.30 -13.05
N GLU A 98 2.82 0.98 -13.04
CA GLU A 98 3.22 1.66 -14.28
C GLU A 98 4.49 1.05 -14.89
N SER A 99 5.44 0.64 -14.05
CA SER A 99 6.65 -0.06 -14.51
C SER A 99 6.31 -1.41 -15.16
N ALA A 100 5.42 -2.19 -14.54
CA ALA A 100 4.97 -3.46 -15.07
C ALA A 100 4.19 -3.28 -16.38
N ARG A 101 3.30 -2.29 -16.44
CA ARG A 101 2.53 -1.96 -17.64
C ARG A 101 3.43 -1.53 -18.80
N ALA A 102 4.47 -0.74 -18.54
CA ALA A 102 5.46 -0.34 -19.55
C ALA A 102 6.30 -1.52 -20.06
N ALA A 103 6.58 -2.51 -19.20
CA ALA A 103 7.36 -3.71 -19.56
C ALA A 103 6.51 -4.81 -20.22
N THR A 104 5.18 -4.79 -20.01
CA THR A 104 4.25 -5.79 -20.57
C THR A 104 4.03 -5.53 -22.05
N VAL A 105 3.98 -6.59 -22.85
CA VAL A 105 3.72 -6.51 -24.28
C VAL A 105 2.33 -5.91 -24.52
N HIS A 106 2.21 -5.02 -25.50
CA HIS A 106 0.92 -4.44 -25.82
C HIS A 106 -0.01 -5.50 -26.46
N PRO A 107 -1.30 -5.59 -26.09
CA PRO A 107 -2.22 -6.60 -26.64
C PRO A 107 -2.31 -6.62 -28.17
N LEU A 108 -2.19 -5.46 -28.83
CA LEU A 108 -2.19 -5.38 -30.30
C LEU A 108 -0.96 -6.03 -30.94
N THR A 109 0.18 -6.04 -30.25
CA THR A 109 1.40 -6.71 -30.73
C THR A 109 1.21 -8.22 -30.71
N VAL A 110 0.61 -8.74 -29.63
CA VAL A 110 0.26 -10.17 -29.52
C VAL A 110 -0.71 -10.55 -30.64
N ALA A 111 -1.78 -9.77 -30.83
CA ALA A 111 -2.79 -10.02 -31.87
C ALA A 111 -2.21 -9.99 -33.29
N ALA A 112 -1.28 -9.07 -33.58
CA ALA A 112 -0.62 -8.96 -34.88
C ALA A 112 0.23 -10.22 -35.17
N ASN A 113 0.99 -10.71 -34.20
CA ASN A 113 1.75 -11.95 -34.32
C ASN A 113 0.84 -13.15 -34.61
N ARG A 114 -0.27 -13.30 -33.86
CA ARG A 114 -1.23 -14.40 -34.08
C ARG A 114 -1.85 -14.34 -35.48
N SER A 115 -2.20 -13.15 -35.95
CA SER A 115 -2.75 -12.95 -37.30
C SER A 115 -1.74 -13.28 -38.39
N GLN A 116 -0.47 -12.89 -38.20
CA GLN A 116 0.63 -13.24 -39.11
C GLN A 116 0.84 -14.75 -39.17
N LEU A 117 0.84 -15.44 -38.01
CA LEU A 117 0.99 -16.89 -37.95
C LEU A 117 -0.09 -17.60 -38.78
N VAL A 118 -1.36 -17.20 -38.62
CA VAL A 118 -2.49 -17.76 -39.40
C VAL A 118 -2.27 -17.54 -40.90
N SER A 119 -1.89 -16.33 -41.33
CA SER A 119 -1.62 -16.04 -42.75
C SER A 119 -0.48 -16.89 -43.32
N LEU A 120 0.59 -17.08 -42.56
CA LEU A 120 1.73 -17.90 -42.98
C LEU A 120 1.37 -19.37 -43.12
N VAL A 121 0.59 -19.91 -42.17
CA VAL A 121 0.12 -21.30 -42.19
C VAL A 121 -0.82 -21.55 -43.37
N VAL A 122 -1.81 -20.67 -43.58
CA VAL A 122 -2.79 -20.80 -44.69
C VAL A 122 -2.11 -20.77 -46.06
N SER A 123 -1.03 -20.00 -46.21
CA SER A 123 -0.27 -19.90 -47.46
C SER A 123 0.85 -20.95 -47.61
N ASN A 124 1.02 -21.86 -46.65
CA ASN A 124 2.15 -22.81 -46.63
C ASN A 124 1.97 -24.07 -47.48
N LEU A 125 1.41 -23.94 -48.70
CA LEU A 125 1.03 -25.09 -49.54
C LEU A 125 2.21 -26.03 -49.88
N PHE A 126 3.40 -25.44 -50.08
CA PHE A 126 4.63 -26.18 -50.44
C PHE A 126 5.64 -26.26 -49.30
N GLY A 127 5.27 -25.89 -48.08
CA GLY A 127 6.20 -25.90 -46.92
C GLY A 127 7.22 -24.76 -46.90
N GLN A 128 7.22 -23.85 -47.88
CA GLN A 128 8.22 -22.77 -48.00
C GLN A 128 8.14 -21.74 -46.87
N ASN A 129 6.99 -21.60 -46.22
CA ASN A 129 6.81 -20.67 -45.09
C ASN A 129 7.25 -21.27 -43.75
N ALA A 130 7.72 -22.53 -43.71
CA ALA A 130 8.11 -23.17 -42.45
C ALA A 130 9.11 -22.33 -41.61
N PRO A 131 10.16 -21.71 -42.17
CA PRO A 131 11.05 -20.85 -41.39
C PRO A 131 10.36 -19.59 -40.84
N ALA A 132 9.43 -19.00 -41.59
CA ALA A 132 8.69 -17.81 -41.16
C ALA A 132 7.66 -18.14 -40.06
N ILE A 133 7.04 -19.31 -40.12
CA ILE A 133 6.16 -19.84 -39.07
C ILE A 133 6.94 -20.01 -37.78
N ALA A 134 8.10 -20.68 -37.84
CA ALA A 134 8.97 -20.87 -36.68
C ALA A 134 9.43 -19.53 -36.08
N ALA A 135 9.72 -18.52 -36.91
CA ALA A 135 10.06 -17.18 -36.45
C ALA A 135 8.87 -16.48 -35.75
N ALA A 136 7.65 -16.62 -36.26
CA ALA A 136 6.45 -16.07 -35.63
C ALA A 136 6.16 -16.74 -34.28
N GLU A 137 6.31 -18.07 -34.18
CA GLU A 137 6.18 -18.82 -32.92
C GLU A 137 7.26 -18.42 -31.92
N ALA A 138 8.53 -18.29 -32.34
CA ALA A 138 9.61 -17.83 -31.48
C ALA A 138 9.39 -16.40 -30.96
N ALA A 139 8.85 -15.50 -31.78
CA ALA A 139 8.48 -14.17 -31.34
C ALA A 139 7.35 -14.20 -30.31
N TYR A 140 6.40 -15.12 -30.45
CA TYR A 140 5.32 -15.32 -29.48
C TYR A 140 5.85 -15.80 -28.12
N GLU A 141 6.76 -16.77 -28.11
CA GLU A 141 7.40 -17.24 -26.88
C GLU A 141 8.21 -16.13 -26.18
N HIS A 142 8.88 -15.25 -26.95
CA HIS A 142 9.53 -14.07 -26.36
C HIS A 142 8.53 -13.09 -25.74
N MET A 143 7.38 -12.85 -26.37
CA MET A 143 6.33 -12.01 -25.78
C MET A 143 5.81 -12.62 -24.47
N TRP A 144 5.62 -13.94 -24.43
CA TRP A 144 5.24 -14.63 -23.20
C TRP A 144 6.29 -14.46 -22.10
N ALA A 145 7.56 -14.68 -22.40
CA ALA A 145 8.64 -14.49 -21.43
C ALA A 145 8.72 -13.05 -20.90
N ALA A 146 8.52 -12.05 -21.75
CA ALA A 146 8.50 -10.64 -21.37
C ALA A 146 7.34 -10.32 -20.40
N ASP A 147 6.13 -10.78 -20.72
CA ASP A 147 4.96 -10.61 -19.86
C ASP A 147 5.14 -11.27 -18.49
N VAL A 148 5.71 -12.49 -18.45
CA VAL A 148 6.03 -13.18 -17.20
C VAL A 148 7.06 -12.38 -16.39
N ALA A 149 8.12 -11.88 -17.01
CA ALA A 149 9.13 -11.07 -16.34
C ALA A 149 8.53 -9.77 -15.76
N ALA A 150 7.66 -9.09 -16.51
CA ALA A 150 6.94 -7.91 -16.05
C ALA A 150 6.08 -8.23 -14.80
N MET A 151 5.35 -9.34 -14.82
CA MET A 151 4.51 -9.76 -13.70
C MET A 151 5.30 -10.21 -12.47
N ILE A 152 6.49 -10.82 -12.63
CA ILE A 152 7.41 -11.11 -11.52
C ILE A 152 7.86 -9.79 -10.85
N GLY A 153 8.28 -8.81 -11.65
CA GLY A 153 8.68 -7.49 -11.16
C GLY A 153 7.53 -6.80 -10.42
N TYR A 154 6.33 -6.82 -10.99
CA TYR A 154 5.13 -6.27 -10.37
C TYR A 154 4.83 -6.93 -9.02
N HIS A 155 4.80 -8.27 -8.99
CA HIS A 155 4.52 -9.02 -7.78
C HIS A 155 5.58 -8.73 -6.69
N GLY A 156 6.85 -8.69 -7.05
CA GLY A 156 7.94 -8.36 -6.12
C GLY A 156 7.80 -6.95 -5.55
N GLY A 157 7.57 -5.95 -6.40
CA GLY A 157 7.40 -4.56 -5.97
C GLY A 157 6.18 -4.36 -5.05
N VAL A 158 5.02 -4.91 -5.43
CA VAL A 158 3.81 -4.82 -4.61
C VAL A 158 3.96 -5.58 -3.29
N SER A 159 4.59 -6.75 -3.30
CA SER A 159 4.82 -7.53 -2.07
C SER A 159 5.77 -6.80 -1.11
N ALA A 160 6.81 -6.17 -1.64
CA ALA A 160 7.73 -5.36 -0.85
C ALA A 160 7.03 -4.15 -0.22
N ALA A 161 6.20 -3.43 -1.00
CA ALA A 161 5.41 -2.32 -0.48
C ALA A 161 4.39 -2.76 0.58
N ALA A 162 3.70 -3.88 0.34
CA ALA A 162 2.75 -4.46 1.30
C ALA A 162 3.44 -4.89 2.60
N ALA A 163 4.67 -5.39 2.55
CA ALA A 163 5.42 -5.77 3.73
C ALA A 163 5.77 -4.57 4.66
N GLN A 164 5.79 -3.35 4.12
CA GLN A 164 6.00 -2.13 4.91
C GLN A 164 4.73 -1.66 5.63
N LEU A 165 3.55 -2.11 5.20
CA LEU A 165 2.26 -1.80 5.81
C LEU A 165 1.98 -2.67 7.03
N SER A 166 2.99 -2.92 7.88
CA SER A 166 2.89 -3.83 9.03
C SER A 166 1.57 -3.66 9.80
N ALA A 167 1.04 -4.78 10.29
CA ALA A 167 -0.20 -4.79 11.07
C ALA A 167 -0.10 -3.76 12.19
N TRP A 168 -1.20 -3.03 12.43
CA TRP A 168 -1.32 -2.09 13.55
C TRP A 168 -0.66 -2.71 14.76
N PRO A 169 0.46 -2.12 15.26
CA PRO A 169 1.14 -2.75 16.37
C PRO A 169 0.14 -2.83 17.52
N ALA A 170 0.06 -4.00 18.17
CA ALA A 170 -0.83 -4.21 19.32
C ALA A 170 -0.62 -3.18 20.45
N THR A 171 0.50 -2.44 20.40
CA THR A 171 0.78 -1.27 21.23
C THR A 171 -0.15 -0.09 20.95
N LEU A 172 -0.59 0.14 19.71
CA LEU A 172 -1.63 1.13 19.37
C LEU A 172 -3.01 0.66 19.84
N GLU A 173 -3.33 -0.63 19.71
CA GLU A 173 -4.57 -1.21 20.25
C GLU A 173 -4.61 -1.14 21.79
N GLY A 174 -3.49 -1.46 22.43
CA GLY A 174 -3.31 -1.35 23.88
C GLY A 174 -3.34 0.09 24.36
N ALA A 175 -2.71 1.03 23.64
CA ALA A 175 -2.78 2.45 23.92
C ALA A 175 -4.21 2.99 23.74
N PHE A 176 -4.97 2.47 22.77
CA PHE A 176 -6.38 2.80 22.57
C PHE A 176 -7.22 2.33 23.76
N ALA A 177 -7.01 1.09 24.22
CA ALA A 177 -7.70 0.53 25.38
C ALA A 177 -7.34 1.26 26.69
N GLU A 178 -6.06 1.58 26.90
CA GLU A 178 -5.58 2.32 28.06
C GLU A 178 -6.06 3.78 28.08
N ALA A 179 -6.01 4.47 26.95
CA ALA A 179 -6.52 5.84 26.84
C ALA A 179 -8.02 5.90 27.09
N SER A 180 -8.78 4.95 26.54
CA SER A 180 -10.22 4.81 26.79
C SER A 180 -10.53 4.52 28.26
N GLY A 181 -9.77 3.63 28.89
CA GLY A 181 -9.92 3.29 30.30
C GLY A 181 -9.58 4.43 31.25
N ALA A 182 -8.54 5.21 30.96
CA ALA A 182 -8.13 6.36 31.76
C ALA A 182 -9.16 7.51 31.72
N LEU A 183 -9.82 7.70 30.57
CA LEU A 183 -10.91 8.67 30.42
C LEU A 183 -12.21 8.21 31.11
N ALA A 184 -12.47 6.90 31.15
CA ALA A 184 -13.67 6.33 31.75
C ALA A 184 -13.59 6.20 33.28
N ASN A 185 -12.39 6.03 33.86
CA ASN A 185 -12.19 5.94 35.31
C ASN A 185 -10.88 6.62 35.77
N PRO A 186 -10.85 7.97 35.82
CA PRO A 186 -9.65 8.71 36.21
C PRO A 186 -9.22 8.46 37.68
N VAL A 187 -10.16 8.07 38.55
CA VAL A 187 -9.90 7.78 39.98
C VAL A 187 -9.24 6.41 40.16
N GLY A 188 -9.64 5.41 39.37
CA GLY A 188 -9.02 4.07 39.41
C GLY A 188 -7.55 4.06 38.96
N ALA A 189 -7.20 4.91 37.98
CA ALA A 189 -5.82 5.04 37.50
C ALA A 189 -4.87 5.60 38.58
N LEU A 190 -5.34 6.56 39.39
CA LEU A 190 -4.61 7.13 40.52
C LEU A 190 -4.36 6.11 41.64
N GLN A 191 -5.28 5.17 41.85
CA GLN A 191 -5.21 4.17 42.91
C GLN A 191 -4.21 3.04 42.60
N VAL A 192 -3.97 2.77 41.32
CA VAL A 192 -2.95 1.81 40.86
C VAL A 192 -1.53 2.36 41.02
N GLU A 193 -1.31 3.67 40.83
CA GLU A 193 0.00 4.28 41.07
C GLU A 193 0.31 4.45 42.56
N LEU A 194 -0.67 4.81 43.39
CA LEU A 194 -0.48 4.96 44.84
C LEU A 194 -0.31 3.62 45.57
N GLY A 195 -0.73 2.50 44.99
CA GLY A 195 -0.53 1.16 45.55
C GLY A 195 0.84 0.54 45.21
N ARG A 196 1.70 1.25 44.46
CA ARG A 196 3.04 0.78 44.05
C ARG A 196 4.20 1.58 44.67
N ALA A 197 3.93 2.54 45.56
CA ALA A 197 4.91 3.25 46.38
C ALA A 197 4.92 2.70 47.81
#